data_AF-A0A6H5G784-F1
#
_entry.id   AF-A0A6H5G784-F1
#
_cell.length_a   1.000
_cell.length_b   1.000
_cell.length_c   1.000
_cell.angle_alpha   90.00
_cell.angle_beta   90.00
_cell.angle_gamma   90.00
#
_symmetry.space_group_name_H-M   'P 1'
#
loop_
_entity.id
_entity.type
_entity.pdbx_description
1 polymer ?
#
loop_
_entity_poly.entity_id
_entity_poly.type
_entity_poly.pdbx_seq_one_letter_code
_entity_poly.pdbx_strand_id
1 'polypeptide(L)'
;MNQFKHSGILYRQKAEAQLAYELQAAKIRQKIRNEEIQIDVVERRKQIEVEEQEIIRKELELKATVRFPAEAESYRVQTIAEGKRTQAVEIAKAEGEKIKKIGFAEAHVIESIGKADAERMRMKAMVYKEYGDAAIMSLVLDALPKIAAEVSAPLAKTEEIVMLGGSDHLTGEVTRLVGQIPPAVNALTGVDLTKVIENQITLLPWT
;
A
#
# COMPACT_ATOMS: atom_id res chain seq x y z
N MET A 1 -64.09 35.18 -106.04
CA MET A 1 -63.97 35.49 -104.60
C MET A 1 -64.31 34.31 -103.66
N ASN A 2 -65.27 33.42 -103.98
CA ASN A 2 -65.72 32.35 -103.06
C ASN A 2 -64.77 31.13 -102.91
N GLN A 3 -63.98 30.79 -103.93
CA GLN A 3 -63.04 29.64 -103.89
C GLN A 3 -61.86 29.86 -102.92
N PHE A 4 -61.40 31.11 -102.75
CA PHE A 4 -60.31 31.47 -101.81
C PHE A 4 -60.74 31.46 -100.35
N LYS A 5 -62.01 31.80 -100.07
CA LYS A 5 -62.54 31.72 -98.70
C LYS A 5 -62.63 30.27 -98.25
N HIS A 6 -63.04 29.34 -99.13
CA HIS A 6 -63.24 27.91 -98.81
C HIS A 6 -61.91 27.15 -98.58
N SER A 7 -60.87 27.45 -99.36
CA SER A 7 -59.53 26.86 -99.15
C SER A 7 -58.93 27.29 -97.81
N GLY A 8 -59.06 28.55 -97.41
CA GLY A 8 -58.59 29.05 -96.12
C GLY A 8 -59.27 28.39 -94.89
N ILE A 9 -60.51 27.93 -95.03
CA ILE A 9 -61.23 27.19 -93.96
C ILE A 9 -60.74 25.74 -93.87
N LEU A 10 -60.49 25.10 -95.02
CA LEU A 10 -59.92 23.75 -95.07
C LEU A 10 -58.52 23.67 -94.46
N TYR A 11 -57.66 24.67 -94.71
CA TYR A 11 -56.34 24.72 -94.08
C TYR A 11 -56.41 24.93 -92.56
N ARG A 12 -57.38 25.74 -92.09
CA ARG A 12 -57.59 25.98 -90.65
C ARG A 12 -58.10 24.73 -89.94
N GLN A 13 -59.07 24.03 -90.52
CA GLN A 13 -59.57 22.76 -90.00
C GLN A 13 -58.49 21.66 -90.00
N LYS A 14 -57.64 21.60 -91.03
CA LYS A 14 -56.49 20.69 -91.04
C LYS A 14 -55.48 21.00 -89.94
N ALA A 15 -55.16 22.28 -89.72
CA ALA A 15 -54.26 22.71 -88.64
C ALA A 15 -54.86 22.42 -87.25
N GLU A 16 -56.16 22.67 -87.05
CA GLU A 16 -56.87 22.34 -85.81
C GLU A 16 -56.89 20.83 -85.54
N ALA A 17 -57.15 20.01 -86.57
CA ALA A 17 -57.12 18.56 -86.44
C ALA A 17 -55.71 18.04 -86.10
N GLN A 18 -54.66 18.63 -86.70
CA GLN A 18 -53.28 18.26 -86.42
C GLN A 18 -52.85 18.66 -85.00
N LEU A 19 -53.19 19.87 -84.55
CA LEU A 19 -52.98 20.31 -83.17
C LEU A 19 -53.76 19.46 -82.16
N ALA A 20 -55.00 19.09 -82.47
CA ALA A 20 -55.81 18.21 -81.63
C ALA A 20 -55.19 16.81 -81.52
N TYR A 21 -54.66 16.27 -82.63
CA TYR A 21 -53.95 14.99 -82.63
C TYR A 21 -52.68 15.03 -81.78
N GLU A 22 -51.86 16.08 -81.94
CA GLU A 22 -50.65 16.28 -81.14
C GLU A 22 -50.95 16.44 -79.64
N LEU A 23 -52.01 17.19 -79.30
CA LEU A 23 -52.46 17.34 -77.92
C LEU A 23 -52.93 16.01 -77.32
N GLN A 24 -53.68 15.20 -78.07
CA GLN A 24 -54.10 13.86 -77.63
C GLN A 24 -52.89 12.94 -77.45
N ALA A 25 -51.94 12.95 -78.39
CA ALA A 25 -50.69 12.18 -78.27
C ALA A 25 -49.87 12.61 -77.05
N ALA A 26 -49.79 13.91 -76.73
CA ALA A 26 -49.13 14.41 -75.54
C ALA A 26 -49.84 13.98 -74.24
N LYS A 27 -51.19 14.06 -74.20
CA LYS A 27 -52.00 13.60 -73.07
C LYS A 27 -51.83 12.10 -72.81
N ILE A 28 -51.80 11.28 -73.87
CA ILE A 28 -51.57 9.84 -73.76
C ILE A 28 -50.15 9.57 -73.24
N ARG A 29 -49.12 10.24 -73.77
CA ARG A 29 -47.75 10.12 -73.27
C ARG A 29 -47.61 10.53 -71.81
N GLN A 30 -48.31 11.58 -71.37
CA GLN A 30 -48.33 11.99 -69.96
C GLN A 30 -48.97 10.92 -69.07
N LYS A 31 -50.08 10.31 -69.51
CA LYS A 31 -50.72 9.21 -68.79
C LYS A 31 -49.81 7.98 -68.69
N ILE A 32 -49.16 7.60 -69.79
CA ILE A 32 -48.19 6.48 -69.80
C ILE A 32 -47.07 6.76 -68.81
N ARG A 33 -46.46 7.95 -68.86
CA ARG A 33 -45.39 8.34 -67.93
C ARG A 33 -45.85 8.32 -66.47
N ASN A 34 -47.06 8.78 -66.18
CA ASN A 34 -47.60 8.75 -64.82
C ASN A 34 -47.76 7.32 -64.31
N GLU A 35 -48.24 6.40 -65.17
CA GLU A 35 -48.38 4.98 -64.82
C GLU A 35 -47.00 4.33 -64.63
N GLU A 36 -46.03 4.62 -65.49
CA GLU A 36 -44.63 4.18 -65.34
C GLU A 36 -44.04 4.63 -64.00
N ILE A 37 -44.22 5.91 -63.63
CA ILE A 37 -43.77 6.43 -62.34
C ILE A 37 -44.47 5.70 -61.18
N GLN A 38 -45.75 5.35 -61.30
CA GLN A 38 -46.44 4.60 -60.26
C GLN A 38 -45.89 3.18 -60.10
N ILE A 39 -45.57 2.51 -61.21
CA ILE A 39 -44.91 1.20 -61.20
C ILE A 39 -43.56 1.31 -60.48
N ASP A 40 -42.73 2.30 -60.83
CA ASP A 40 -41.43 2.53 -60.20
C ASP A 40 -41.55 2.80 -58.70
N VAL A 41 -42.56 3.59 -58.28
CA VAL A 41 -42.80 3.88 -56.86
C VAL A 41 -43.21 2.63 -56.10
N VAL A 42 -44.05 1.78 -56.70
CA VAL A 42 -44.47 0.51 -56.07
C VAL A 42 -43.30 -0.46 -55.96
N GLU A 43 -42.47 -0.58 -57.00
CA GLU A 43 -41.26 -1.41 -56.98
C GLU A 43 -40.27 -0.94 -55.92
N ARG A 44 -39.94 0.37 -55.91
CA ARG A 44 -39.08 0.98 -54.88
C ARG A 44 -39.60 0.76 -53.48
N ARG A 45 -40.92 0.91 -53.25
CA ARG A 45 -41.52 0.67 -51.93
C ARG A 45 -41.35 -0.77 -51.48
N LYS A 46 -41.58 -1.73 -52.37
CA LYS A 46 -41.34 -3.16 -52.06
C LYS A 46 -39.87 -3.44 -51.80
N GLN A 47 -38.97 -2.79 -52.52
CA GLN A 47 -37.54 -2.94 -52.30
C GLN A 47 -37.11 -2.40 -50.92
N ILE A 48 -37.59 -1.22 -50.54
CA ILE A 48 -37.37 -0.64 -49.21
C ILE A 48 -37.93 -1.57 -48.13
N GLU A 49 -39.12 -2.12 -48.32
CA GLU A 49 -39.73 -3.05 -47.35
C GLU A 49 -38.88 -4.32 -47.17
N VAL A 50 -38.39 -4.90 -48.27
CA VAL A 50 -37.48 -6.07 -48.20
C VAL A 50 -36.18 -5.70 -47.49
N GLU A 51 -35.57 -4.56 -47.83
CA GLU A 51 -34.34 -4.08 -47.18
C GLU A 51 -34.54 -3.83 -45.68
N GLU A 52 -35.66 -3.23 -45.27
CA GLU A 52 -36.00 -3.03 -43.85
C GLU A 52 -36.12 -4.37 -43.12
N GLN A 53 -36.77 -5.37 -43.72
CA GLN A 53 -36.86 -6.71 -43.13
C GLN A 53 -35.49 -7.39 -43.03
N GLU A 54 -34.62 -7.21 -44.02
CA GLU A 54 -33.25 -7.72 -43.97
C GLU A 54 -32.41 -7.04 -42.88
N ILE A 55 -32.55 -5.72 -42.71
CA ILE A 55 -31.90 -4.97 -41.63
C ILE A 55 -32.36 -5.50 -40.28
N ILE A 56 -33.66 -5.72 -40.09
CA ILE A 56 -34.20 -6.25 -38.83
C ILE A 56 -33.66 -7.65 -38.55
N ARG A 57 -33.65 -8.55 -39.55
CA ARG A 57 -33.06 -9.89 -39.39
C ARG A 57 -31.59 -9.80 -39.00
N LYS A 58 -30.81 -8.96 -39.69
CA LYS A 58 -29.38 -8.79 -39.44
C LYS A 58 -29.11 -8.16 -38.08
N GLU A 59 -29.95 -7.24 -37.62
CA GLU A 59 -29.86 -6.66 -36.29
C GLU A 59 -30.14 -7.70 -35.21
N LEU A 60 -31.17 -8.55 -35.41
CA LEU A 60 -31.48 -9.65 -34.50
C LEU A 60 -30.35 -10.67 -34.44
N GLU A 61 -29.77 -11.02 -35.58
CA GLU A 61 -28.60 -11.90 -35.65
C GLU A 61 -27.40 -11.29 -34.94
N LEU A 62 -27.11 -10.01 -35.14
CA LEU A 62 -26.00 -9.32 -34.46
C LEU A 62 -26.25 -9.22 -32.95
N LYS A 63 -27.49 -8.97 -32.53
CA LYS A 63 -27.89 -9.00 -31.12
C LYS A 63 -27.62 -10.37 -30.51
N ALA A 64 -28.02 -11.43 -31.22
CA ALA A 64 -27.84 -12.80 -30.75
C ALA A 64 -26.36 -13.21 -30.69
N THR A 65 -25.60 -12.93 -31.74
CA THR A 65 -24.23 -13.44 -31.92
C THR A 65 -23.18 -12.59 -31.23
N VAL A 66 -23.40 -11.29 -31.07
CA VAL A 66 -22.39 -10.36 -30.51
C VAL A 66 -22.86 -9.76 -29.19
N ARG A 67 -24.06 -9.18 -29.14
CA ARG A 67 -24.47 -8.43 -27.93
C ARG A 67 -24.76 -9.34 -26.74
N PHE A 68 -25.54 -10.40 -26.90
CA PHE A 68 -25.83 -11.32 -25.79
C PHE A 68 -24.59 -12.01 -25.22
N PRO A 69 -23.66 -12.56 -26.01
CA PRO A 69 -22.44 -13.14 -25.44
C PRO A 69 -21.54 -12.08 -24.79
N ALA A 70 -21.42 -10.89 -25.37
CA ALA A 70 -20.65 -9.80 -24.76
C ALA A 70 -21.26 -9.34 -23.43
N GLU A 71 -22.59 -9.27 -23.34
CA GLU A 71 -23.30 -8.93 -22.11
C GLU A 71 -23.15 -10.04 -21.05
N ALA A 72 -23.27 -11.31 -21.44
CA ALA A 72 -23.04 -12.44 -20.55
C ALA A 72 -21.60 -12.48 -20.02
N GLU A 73 -20.60 -12.20 -20.88
CA GLU A 73 -19.19 -12.13 -20.48
C GLU A 73 -18.94 -10.94 -19.55
N SER A 74 -19.45 -9.76 -19.89
CA SER A 74 -19.37 -8.56 -19.06
C SER A 74 -19.98 -8.81 -17.67
N TYR A 75 -21.18 -9.39 -17.62
CA TYR A 75 -21.86 -9.73 -16.38
C TYR A 75 -21.05 -10.74 -15.55
N ARG A 76 -20.49 -11.77 -16.19
CA ARG A 76 -19.63 -12.76 -15.52
C ARG A 76 -18.38 -12.10 -14.93
N VAL A 77 -17.70 -11.25 -15.70
CA VAL A 77 -16.49 -10.54 -15.25
C VAL A 77 -16.83 -9.58 -14.11
N GLN A 78 -17.93 -8.83 -14.22
CA GLN A 78 -18.39 -7.92 -13.18
C GLN A 78 -18.71 -8.66 -11.89
N THR A 79 -19.44 -9.77 -11.97
CA THR A 79 -19.78 -10.60 -10.80
C THR A 79 -18.53 -11.16 -10.13
N ILE A 80 -17.55 -11.63 -10.90
CA ILE A 80 -16.27 -12.12 -10.36
C ILE A 80 -15.48 -10.97 -9.72
N ALA A 81 -15.43 -9.81 -10.36
CA ALA A 81 -14.73 -8.64 -9.84
C ALA A 81 -15.37 -8.12 -8.55
N GLU A 82 -16.71 -8.10 -8.48
CA GLU A 82 -17.46 -7.74 -7.29
C GLU A 82 -17.27 -8.75 -6.16
N GLY A 83 -17.29 -10.05 -6.49
CA GLY A 83 -16.97 -11.12 -5.54
C GLY A 83 -15.56 -10.97 -4.96
N LYS A 84 -14.56 -10.73 -5.81
CA LYS A 84 -13.17 -10.47 -5.36
C LYS A 84 -13.04 -9.21 -4.52
N ARG A 85 -13.71 -8.13 -4.90
CA ARG A 85 -13.72 -6.87 -4.13
C ARG A 85 -14.33 -7.09 -2.75
N THR A 86 -15.45 -7.79 -2.69
CA THR A 86 -16.15 -8.11 -1.44
C THR A 86 -15.27 -9.00 -0.56
N GLN A 87 -14.67 -10.04 -1.13
CA GLN A 87 -13.73 -10.91 -0.43
C GLN A 87 -12.53 -10.12 0.13
N ALA A 88 -11.92 -9.23 -0.67
CA ALA A 88 -10.79 -8.43 -0.22
C ALA A 88 -11.17 -7.48 0.93
N VAL A 89 -12.34 -6.83 0.84
CA VAL A 89 -12.86 -5.97 1.91
C VAL A 89 -13.14 -6.77 3.17
N GLU A 90 -13.73 -7.96 3.04
CA GLU A 90 -14.06 -8.81 4.18
C GLU A 90 -12.82 -9.37 4.86
N ILE A 91 -11.80 -9.79 4.08
CA ILE A 91 -10.50 -10.19 4.62
C ILE A 91 -9.85 -9.03 5.37
N ALA A 92 -9.81 -7.83 4.77
CA ALA A 92 -9.24 -6.66 5.41
C ALA A 92 -9.97 -6.28 6.71
N LYS A 93 -11.31 -6.39 6.74
CA LYS A 93 -12.11 -6.20 7.96
C LYS A 93 -11.80 -7.26 9.00
N ALA A 94 -11.76 -8.54 8.61
CA ALA A 94 -11.46 -9.65 9.52
C ALA A 94 -10.05 -9.52 10.12
N GLU A 95 -9.06 -9.13 9.33
CA GLU A 95 -7.70 -8.85 9.80
C GLU A 95 -7.68 -7.66 10.76
N GLY A 96 -8.38 -6.57 10.43
CA GLY A 96 -8.53 -5.42 11.32
C GLY A 96 -9.18 -5.77 12.66
N GLU A 97 -10.24 -6.58 12.64
CA GLU A 97 -10.88 -7.08 13.86
C GLU A 97 -9.98 -8.03 14.65
N LYS A 98 -9.23 -8.90 13.97
CA LYS A 98 -8.25 -9.79 14.61
C LYS A 98 -7.20 -8.97 15.36
N ILE A 99 -6.61 -7.96 14.72
CA ILE A 99 -5.61 -7.08 15.35
C ILE A 99 -6.23 -6.34 16.53
N LYS A 100 -7.45 -5.81 16.41
CA LYS A 100 -8.14 -5.16 17.53
C LYS A 100 -8.36 -6.11 18.71
N LYS A 101 -8.81 -7.34 18.46
CA LYS A 101 -9.04 -8.35 19.51
C LYS A 101 -7.74 -8.75 20.20
N ILE A 102 -6.66 -8.95 19.43
CA ILE A 102 -5.33 -9.26 19.97
C ILE A 102 -4.81 -8.08 20.80
N GLY A 103 -4.84 -6.87 20.25
CA GLY A 103 -4.39 -5.67 20.96
C GLY A 103 -5.20 -5.38 22.23
N PHE A 104 -6.51 -5.64 22.22
CA PHE A 104 -7.34 -5.53 23.42
C PHE A 104 -6.99 -6.59 24.47
N ALA A 105 -6.76 -7.84 24.05
CA ALA A 105 -6.34 -8.90 24.95
C ALA A 105 -4.98 -8.58 25.58
N GLU A 106 -3.99 -8.15 24.78
CA GLU A 106 -2.66 -7.75 25.25
C GLU A 106 -2.73 -6.56 26.21
N ALA A 107 -3.50 -5.52 25.87
CA ALA A 107 -3.72 -4.37 26.74
C ALA A 107 -4.35 -4.79 28.08
N HIS A 108 -5.33 -5.68 28.06
CA HIS A 108 -5.97 -6.19 29.27
C HIS A 108 -5.00 -7.02 30.13
N VAL A 109 -4.13 -7.82 29.52
CA VAL A 109 -3.08 -8.56 30.24
C VAL A 109 -2.11 -7.57 30.91
N ILE A 110 -1.62 -6.58 30.18
CA ILE A 110 -0.70 -5.57 30.71
C ILE A 110 -1.35 -4.75 31.83
N GLU A 111 -2.62 -4.37 31.66
CA GLU A 111 -3.38 -3.67 32.70
C GLU A 111 -3.53 -4.53 33.96
N SER A 112 -3.84 -5.82 33.80
CA SER A 112 -3.97 -6.76 34.92
C SER A 112 -2.65 -6.96 35.65
N ILE A 113 -1.54 -7.09 34.92
CA ILE A 113 -0.19 -7.17 35.51
C ILE A 113 0.14 -5.85 36.22
N GLY A 114 -0.10 -4.70 35.60
CA GLY A 114 0.15 -3.39 36.20
C GLY A 114 -0.67 -3.15 37.48
N LYS A 115 -1.93 -3.60 37.50
CA LYS A 115 -2.78 -3.59 38.70
C LYS A 115 -2.22 -4.50 39.79
N ALA A 116 -1.87 -5.74 39.46
CA ALA A 116 -1.27 -6.67 40.41
C ALA A 116 0.05 -6.13 40.97
N ASP A 117 0.88 -5.51 40.15
CA ASP A 117 2.16 -4.91 40.57
C ASP A 117 1.95 -3.70 41.47
N ALA A 118 0.99 -2.84 41.13
CA ALA A 118 0.60 -1.72 41.98
C ALA A 118 0.05 -2.21 43.33
N GLU A 119 -0.75 -3.27 43.36
CA GLU A 119 -1.24 -3.89 44.59
C GLU A 119 -0.11 -4.53 45.40
N ARG A 120 0.81 -5.25 44.76
CA ARG A 120 2.02 -5.79 45.40
C ARG A 120 2.86 -4.69 46.05
N MET A 121 3.08 -3.59 45.34
CA MET A 121 3.80 -2.43 45.87
C MET A 121 3.05 -1.76 47.04
N ARG A 122 1.72 -1.60 46.93
CA ARG A 122 0.89 -1.06 48.03
C ARG A 122 0.93 -1.95 49.26
N MET A 123 0.79 -3.27 49.10
CA MET A 123 0.92 -4.22 50.22
C MET A 123 2.31 -4.14 50.83
N LYS A 124 3.38 -4.11 50.02
CA LYS A 124 4.75 -3.95 50.52
C LYS A 124 4.92 -2.63 51.29
N ALA A 125 4.38 -1.53 50.79
CA ALA A 125 4.40 -0.23 51.47
C ALA A 125 3.58 -0.23 52.77
N MET A 126 2.42 -0.91 52.79
CA MET A 126 1.59 -1.06 53.99
C MET A 126 2.29 -1.91 55.05
N VAL A 127 2.90 -3.03 54.64
CA VAL A 127 3.81 -3.83 55.47
C VAL A 127 4.88 -2.91 56.04
N TYR A 128 5.68 -2.19 55.25
CA TYR A 128 6.70 -1.28 55.81
C TYR A 128 6.15 -0.17 56.73
N LYS A 129 4.88 0.22 56.59
CA LYS A 129 4.24 1.20 57.47
C LYS A 129 3.79 0.59 58.81
N GLU A 130 3.27 -0.63 58.79
CA GLU A 130 2.82 -1.36 59.99
C GLU A 130 3.98 -1.99 60.75
N TYR A 131 5.00 -2.43 60.02
CA TYR A 131 6.31 -2.82 60.52
C TYR A 131 7.03 -1.54 60.97
N GLY A 132 6.69 -1.03 62.15
CA GLY A 132 7.28 0.19 62.72
C GLY A 132 8.81 0.11 62.93
N ASP A 133 9.38 1.04 63.71
CA ASP A 133 10.84 1.20 63.88
C ASP A 133 11.62 -0.11 64.17
N ALA A 134 10.99 -1.08 64.84
CA ALA A 134 11.60 -2.38 65.18
C ALA A 134 11.92 -3.26 63.96
N ALA A 135 11.14 -3.19 62.89
CA ALA A 135 11.35 -4.02 61.70
C ALA A 135 12.37 -3.42 60.73
N ILE A 136 12.41 -2.09 60.63
CA ILE A 136 13.47 -1.37 59.92
C ILE A 136 14.81 -1.68 60.60
N MET A 137 14.86 -1.70 61.93
CA MET A 137 16.04 -2.11 62.69
C MET A 137 16.47 -3.54 62.35
N SER A 138 15.53 -4.51 62.29
CA SER A 138 15.84 -5.89 61.91
C SER A 138 16.38 -6.01 60.47
N LEU A 139 15.82 -5.27 59.52
CA LEU A 139 16.29 -5.27 58.12
C LEU A 139 17.70 -4.66 57.99
N VAL A 140 17.97 -3.59 58.75
CA VAL A 140 19.31 -2.99 58.83
C VAL A 140 20.29 -3.99 59.45
N LEU A 141 19.92 -4.63 60.57
CA LEU A 141 20.74 -5.65 61.22
C LEU A 141 21.05 -6.84 60.30
N ASP A 142 20.12 -7.26 59.43
CA ASP A 142 20.34 -8.31 58.43
C ASP A 142 21.21 -7.85 57.24
N ALA A 143 21.17 -6.57 56.89
CA ALA A 143 21.97 -5.99 55.81
C ALA A 143 23.40 -5.64 56.24
N LEU A 144 23.63 -5.37 57.53
CA LEU A 144 24.93 -5.00 58.10
C LEU A 144 26.05 -6.02 57.83
N PRO A 145 25.86 -7.35 57.92
CA PRO A 145 26.90 -8.32 57.61
C PRO A 145 27.41 -8.24 56.17
N LYS A 146 26.54 -7.92 55.21
CA LYS A 146 26.93 -7.78 53.79
C LYS A 146 27.76 -6.53 53.57
N ILE A 147 27.36 -5.42 54.19
CA ILE A 147 28.12 -4.17 54.15
C ILE A 147 29.46 -4.35 54.87
N ALA A 148 29.47 -4.99 56.04
CA ALA A 148 30.70 -5.30 56.76
C ALA A 148 31.62 -6.23 55.95
N ALA A 149 31.06 -7.23 55.26
CA ALA A 149 31.84 -8.11 54.37
C ALA A 149 32.48 -7.33 53.21
N GLU A 150 31.72 -6.47 52.52
CA GLU A 150 32.24 -5.66 51.40
C GLU A 150 33.26 -4.60 51.87
N VAL A 151 33.03 -3.97 53.03
CA VAL A 151 33.98 -3.01 53.61
C VAL A 151 35.23 -3.70 54.18
N SER A 152 35.10 -4.93 54.67
CA SER A 152 36.23 -5.71 55.19
C SER A 152 37.00 -6.45 54.09
N ALA A 153 36.43 -6.66 52.90
CA ALA A 153 37.09 -7.39 51.81
C ALA A 153 38.43 -6.74 51.38
N PRO A 154 38.56 -5.41 51.25
CA PRO A 154 39.85 -4.76 51.01
C PRO A 154 40.80 -4.84 52.21
N LEU A 155 40.27 -4.76 53.44
CA LEU A 155 41.05 -4.81 54.68
C LEU A 155 41.56 -6.22 55.02
N ALA A 156 40.83 -7.27 54.62
CA ALA A 156 41.25 -8.66 54.77
C ALA A 156 42.38 -9.02 53.80
N LYS A 157 42.53 -8.26 52.71
CA LYS A 157 43.58 -8.46 51.70
C LYS A 157 44.86 -7.65 51.99
N THR A 158 44.83 -6.77 52.99
CA THR A 158 46.02 -6.10 53.51
C THR A 158 46.62 -6.94 54.64
N GLU A 159 47.75 -7.59 54.37
CA GLU A 159 48.38 -8.54 55.30
C GLU A 159 49.12 -7.85 56.46
N GLU A 160 49.55 -6.59 56.28
CA GLU A 160 50.29 -5.83 57.29
C GLU A 160 49.90 -4.35 57.26
N ILE A 161 49.29 -3.87 58.36
CA ILE A 161 49.01 -2.46 58.59
C ILE A 161 50.14 -1.92 59.47
N VAL A 162 51.13 -1.27 58.85
CA VAL A 162 52.22 -0.61 59.59
C VAL A 162 51.72 0.71 60.16
N MET A 163 51.59 0.77 61.48
CA MET A 163 51.15 1.97 62.20
C MET A 163 52.29 3.01 62.20
N LEU A 164 52.29 3.90 61.21
CA LEU A 164 53.21 5.04 61.13
C LEU A 164 52.70 6.15 62.05
N GLY A 165 53.05 6.11 63.33
CA GLY A 165 52.53 7.10 64.28
C GLY A 165 53.07 7.02 65.70
N GLY A 166 54.38 7.00 65.88
CA GLY A 166 55.01 7.11 67.19
C GLY A 166 56.52 7.27 67.09
N SER A 167 56.96 8.52 66.90
CA SER A 167 58.32 9.05 67.05
C SER A 167 59.52 8.10 66.84
N ASP A 168 60.29 8.44 65.81
CA ASP A 168 61.71 8.16 65.57
C ASP A 168 61.99 7.03 64.55
N HIS A 169 62.86 7.34 63.58
CA HIS A 169 63.31 6.55 62.42
C HIS A 169 62.57 6.73 61.07
N LEU A 170 62.49 7.98 60.59
CA LEU A 170 62.17 8.33 59.19
C LEU A 170 63.26 7.96 58.15
N THR A 171 64.41 7.43 58.57
CA THR A 171 65.60 7.34 57.69
C THR A 171 65.78 5.97 57.02
N GLY A 172 65.05 4.93 57.44
CA GLY A 172 65.24 3.56 56.94
C GLY A 172 64.27 3.11 55.84
N GLU A 173 63.08 3.70 55.73
CA GLU A 173 61.98 3.13 54.92
C GLU A 173 61.90 3.64 53.48
N VAL A 174 62.47 4.81 53.17
CA VAL A 174 62.61 5.26 51.78
C VAL A 174 63.56 4.33 50.99
N THR A 175 64.57 3.77 51.66
CA THR A 175 65.55 2.85 51.04
C THR A 175 64.95 1.49 50.68
N ARG A 176 63.88 1.03 51.35
CA ARG A 176 63.20 -0.24 51.02
C ARG A 176 62.12 -0.10 49.96
N LEU A 177 61.40 1.02 49.91
CA LEU A 177 60.37 1.29 48.89
C LEU A 177 60.95 1.46 47.47
N VAL A 178 62.18 1.96 47.34
CA VAL A 178 62.87 2.09 46.04
C VAL A 178 63.26 0.72 45.45
N GLY A 179 63.35 -0.34 46.26
CA GLY A 179 63.83 -1.66 45.83
C GLY A 179 62.80 -2.61 45.22
N GLN A 180 61.49 -2.37 45.40
CA GLN A 180 60.43 -3.31 44.99
C GLN A 180 59.62 -2.89 43.76
N ILE A 181 59.92 -1.74 43.14
CA ILE A 181 59.28 -1.29 41.89
C ILE A 181 60.26 -1.40 40.72
N PRO A 182 60.68 -2.62 40.33
CA PRO A 182 60.78 -2.85 38.86
C PRO A 182 60.02 -4.01 38.17
N PRO A 183 59.45 -5.07 38.80
CA PRO A 183 58.75 -6.11 38.01
C PRO A 183 57.26 -5.82 37.76
N ALA A 184 56.62 -4.98 38.58
CA ALA A 184 55.16 -4.77 38.53
C ALA A 184 54.70 -3.87 37.36
N VAL A 185 55.59 -3.07 36.76
CA VAL A 185 55.22 -2.17 35.65
C VAL A 185 55.18 -2.92 34.30
N ASN A 186 56.06 -3.91 34.09
CA ASN A 186 56.06 -4.73 32.88
C ASN A 186 54.83 -5.65 32.78
N ALA A 187 54.37 -6.21 33.90
CA ALA A 187 53.20 -7.09 33.91
C ALA A 187 51.86 -6.34 33.74
N LEU A 188 51.80 -5.06 34.13
CA LEU A 188 50.56 -4.27 34.05
C LEU A 188 50.40 -3.46 32.76
N THR A 189 51.48 -3.23 31.99
CA THR A 189 51.45 -2.35 30.81
C THR A 189 51.59 -3.07 29.47
N GLY A 190 51.97 -4.36 29.43
CA GLY A 190 51.79 -5.23 28.26
C GLY A 190 52.45 -4.79 26.95
N VAL A 191 53.39 -3.84 26.99
CA VAL A 191 54.10 -3.35 25.80
C VAL A 191 55.59 -3.63 25.93
N ASP A 192 56.07 -4.63 25.16
CA ASP A 192 57.48 -4.85 24.87
C ASP A 192 58.02 -3.66 24.03
N LEU A 193 58.61 -2.66 24.69
CA LEU A 193 59.22 -1.49 24.02
C LEU A 193 60.31 -1.88 23.00
N THR A 194 60.92 -3.06 23.15
CA THR A 194 61.91 -3.59 22.21
C THR A 194 61.31 -3.91 20.83
N LYS A 195 60.02 -4.27 20.75
CA LYS A 195 59.33 -4.58 19.48
C LYS A 195 58.78 -3.33 18.77
N VAL A 196 58.62 -2.22 19.49
CA VAL A 196 58.11 -0.96 18.91
C VAL A 196 59.18 -0.19 18.14
N ILE A 197 60.46 -0.35 18.53
CA ILE A 197 61.60 0.34 17.87
C ILE A 197 62.00 -0.36 16.56
N GLU A 198 61.82 -1.67 16.44
CA GLU A 198 62.20 -2.44 15.24
C GLU A 198 61.22 -2.22 14.06
N ASN A 199 59.97 -1.81 14.33
CA ASN A 199 58.91 -1.63 13.33
C ASN A 199 58.76 -0.17 12.82
N GLN A 200 59.68 0.73 13.18
CA GLN A 200 59.68 2.15 12.75
C GLN A 200 60.93 2.54 11.93
N ILE A 201 61.83 1.61 11.60
CA ILE A 201 63.07 1.88 10.83
C ILE A 201 62.95 1.45 9.35
N THR A 202 61.83 0.86 8.93
CA THR A 202 61.56 0.56 7.52
C THR A 202 60.34 1.35 7.04
N LEU A 203 60.57 2.59 6.62
CA LEU A 203 59.85 3.32 5.56
C LEU A 203 60.25 4.80 5.65
N LEU A 204 61.30 5.19 4.93
CA LEU A 204 61.34 6.40 4.08
C LEU A 204 62.65 6.39 3.25
N PRO A 205 62.59 6.59 1.92
CA PRO A 205 63.70 6.41 0.99
C PRO A 205 64.62 7.65 0.90
N TRP A 206 65.90 7.43 0.56
CA TRP A 206 66.84 8.46 0.09
C TRP A 206 67.49 7.98 -1.21
N THR A 207 66.89 8.35 -2.34
CA THR A 207 67.46 8.69 -3.67
C THR A 207 66.31 8.82 -4.65
#